data_AF-A0AAE4RWB9-F1
#
_entry.id   AF-A0AAE4RWB9-F1
#
_cell.length_a   1.000
_cell.length_b   1.000
_cell.length_c   1.000
_cell.angle_alpha   90.00
_cell.angle_beta   90.00
_cell.angle_gamma   90.00
#
_symmetry.space_group_name_H-M   'P 1'
#
loop_
_entity.id
_entity.type
_entity.pdbx_description
1 polymer ?
#
loop_
_entity_poly.entity_id
_entity_poly.type
_entity_poly.pdbx_seq_one_letter_code
_entity_poly.pdbx_strand_id
1 'polypeptide(L)'
;MNKISEIPEQTPIAEKPTVEMPADPWRCGACGSLRVSCQVWVDSNTYEVQSMAEDKDDLWCDDCAEHTRQVRESELMSDTVEPWWNDGTTEEDREIITGLNPENFSPKDDRKAFRDACDMWWNGRTNDEKIRLWRQATAPEEE
;
A
#
# COMPACT_ATOMS: atom_id res chain seq x y z
N MET A 1 56.44 24.31 -0.88
CA MET A 1 56.23 23.08 -0.08
C MET A 1 54.73 22.95 0.14
N ASN A 2 54.04 22.20 -0.73
CA ASN A 2 52.59 22.07 -0.69
C ASN A 2 52.26 20.76 0.04
N LYS A 3 51.61 20.86 1.20
CA LYS A 3 50.98 19.71 1.87
C LYS A 3 49.51 19.71 1.47
N ILE A 4 49.14 18.81 0.57
CA ILE A 4 47.75 18.53 0.23
C ILE A 4 47.23 17.64 1.37
N SER A 5 46.22 18.11 2.09
CA SER A 5 45.55 17.34 3.13
C SER A 5 44.85 16.14 2.49
N GLU A 6 45.23 14.94 2.90
CA GLU A 6 44.55 13.71 2.51
C GLU A 6 43.15 13.68 3.15
N ILE A 7 42.12 13.61 2.30
CA ILE A 7 40.73 13.43 2.73
C ILE A 7 40.55 11.93 2.99
N PRO A 8 39.98 11.51 4.14
CA PRO A 8 39.75 10.10 4.41
C PRO A 8 38.82 9.51 3.34
N GLU A 9 39.26 8.45 2.67
CA GLU A 9 38.40 7.70 1.75
C GLU A 9 37.25 7.07 2.55
N GLN A 10 36.01 7.44 2.20
CA GLN A 10 34.84 6.79 2.75
C GLN A 10 34.79 5.36 2.17
N THR A 11 34.89 4.36 3.05
CA THR A 11 34.62 2.97 2.68
C THR A 11 33.21 2.88 2.06
N PRO A 12 33.07 2.30 0.86
CA PRO A 12 31.76 2.14 0.24
C PRO A 12 30.89 1.28 1.15
N ILE A 13 29.71 1.80 1.50
CA ILE A 13 28.69 1.04 2.22
C ILE A 13 28.34 -0.15 1.34
N ALA A 14 28.61 -1.36 1.81
CA ALA A 14 28.25 -2.58 1.10
C ALA A 14 26.78 -2.50 0.70
N GLU A 15 26.50 -2.58 -0.61
CA GLU A 15 25.13 -2.62 -1.12
C GLU A 15 24.43 -3.80 -0.46
N LYS A 16 23.45 -3.51 0.40
CA LYS A 16 22.61 -4.54 1.00
C LYS A 16 21.93 -5.31 -0.14
N PRO A 17 21.83 -6.65 -0.05
CA PRO A 17 21.09 -7.43 -1.04
C PRO A 17 19.69 -6.83 -1.21
N THR A 18 19.28 -6.55 -2.44
CA THR A 18 17.90 -6.23 -2.75
C THR A 18 17.05 -7.46 -2.42
N VAL A 19 16.47 -7.47 -1.23
CA VAL A 19 15.49 -8.49 -0.85
C VAL A 19 14.26 -8.25 -1.72
N GLU A 20 13.98 -9.17 -2.64
CA GLU A 20 12.77 -9.13 -3.45
C GLU A 20 11.53 -9.13 -2.53
N MET A 21 10.52 -8.33 -2.87
CA MET A 21 9.29 -8.34 -2.09
C MET A 21 8.64 -9.72 -2.17
N PRO A 22 8.11 -10.24 -1.05
CA PRO A 22 7.37 -11.48 -1.06
C PRO A 22 6.12 -11.35 -1.94
N ALA A 23 5.70 -12.46 -2.56
CA ALA A 23 4.53 -12.49 -3.45
C ALA A 23 3.20 -12.15 -2.76
N ASP A 24 3.13 -12.30 -1.43
CA ASP A 24 1.98 -11.92 -0.60
C ASP A 24 2.49 -11.12 0.61
N PRO A 25 2.80 -9.83 0.44
CA PRO A 25 3.42 -9.02 1.47
C PRO A 25 2.44 -8.71 2.62
N TRP A 26 3.00 -8.36 3.77
CA TRP A 26 2.23 -7.78 4.86
C TRP A 26 1.93 -6.31 4.56
N ARG A 27 0.69 -5.90 4.83
CA ARG A 27 0.21 -4.55 4.61
C ARG A 27 -0.48 -4.02 5.86
N CYS A 28 -0.51 -2.70 6.01
CA CYS A 28 -1.37 -2.04 6.99
C CYS A 28 -2.82 -2.48 6.78
N GLY A 29 -3.46 -3.00 7.83
CA GLY A 29 -4.85 -3.44 7.75
C GLY A 29 -5.86 -2.31 7.57
N ALA A 30 -5.45 -1.06 7.79
CA ALA A 30 -6.33 0.11 7.65
C ALA A 30 -6.23 0.77 6.27
N CYS A 31 -5.03 0.91 5.69
CA CYS A 31 -4.83 1.63 4.42
C CYS A 31 -4.12 0.83 3.32
N GLY A 32 -3.71 -0.40 3.60
CA GLY A 32 -3.01 -1.26 2.64
C GLY A 32 -1.57 -0.88 2.33
N SER A 33 -1.00 0.10 3.03
CA SER A 33 0.40 0.50 2.84
C SER A 33 1.38 -0.61 3.20
N LEU A 34 2.49 -0.66 2.46
CA LEU A 34 3.67 -1.49 2.78
C LEU A 34 4.60 -0.81 3.80
N ARG A 35 4.38 0.48 4.10
CA ARG A 35 5.23 1.28 4.99
C ARG A 35 4.84 1.09 6.45
N VAL A 36 4.93 -0.16 6.89
CA VAL A 36 4.64 -0.55 8.28
C VAL A 36 5.93 -1.01 8.96
N SER A 37 6.25 -0.36 10.07
CA SER A 37 7.43 -0.66 10.89
C SER A 37 7.04 -1.47 12.11
N CYS A 38 7.90 -2.40 12.51
CA CYS A 38 7.79 -3.13 13.78
C CYS A 38 8.82 -2.63 14.80
N GLN A 39 8.48 -2.69 16.08
CA GLN A 39 9.43 -2.44 17.15
C GLN A 39 10.42 -3.60 17.28
N VAL A 40 11.66 -3.27 17.65
CA VAL A 40 12.73 -4.23 17.89
C VAL A 40 13.47 -3.88 19.18
N TRP A 41 13.94 -4.90 19.89
CA TRP A 41 14.88 -4.73 20.99
C TRP A 41 16.29 -4.60 20.43
N VAL A 42 16.98 -3.52 20.81
CA VAL A 42 18.37 -3.26 20.43
C VAL A 42 19.26 -3.28 21.67
N ASP A 43 20.46 -3.82 21.56
CA ASP A 43 21.48 -3.68 22.59
C ASP A 43 21.91 -2.22 22.70
N SER A 44 21.81 -1.61 23.89
CA SER A 44 22.12 -0.18 24.06
C SER A 44 23.60 0.17 23.90
N ASN A 45 24.50 -0.80 23.99
CA ASN A 45 25.95 -0.58 23.87
C ASN A 45 26.46 -0.89 22.45
N THR A 46 25.94 -1.92 21.80
CA THR A 46 26.38 -2.34 20.45
C THR A 46 25.44 -1.90 19.32
N TYR A 47 24.21 -1.49 19.64
CA TYR A 47 23.13 -1.18 18.70
C TYR A 47 22.72 -2.37 17.80
N GLU A 48 23.10 -3.59 18.17
CA GLU A 48 22.68 -4.79 17.46
C GLU A 48 21.23 -5.16 17.79
N VAL A 49 20.46 -5.55 16.78
CA VAL A 49 19.07 -6.01 16.95
C VAL A 49 19.08 -7.39 17.58
N GLN A 50 18.43 -7.53 18.74
CA GLN A 50 18.34 -8.79 19.47
C GLN A 50 17.11 -9.60 19.06
N SER A 51 15.96 -8.94 18.98
CA SER A 51 14.68 -9.57 18.64
C SER A 51 13.64 -8.54 18.20
N MET A 52 12.60 -8.99 17.52
CA MET A 52 11.38 -8.18 17.32
C MET A 52 10.58 -8.13 18.62
N ALA A 53 9.94 -7.00 18.90
CA ALA A 53 8.92 -6.94 19.93
C ALA A 53 7.76 -7.87 19.52
N GLU A 54 7.25 -8.64 20.47
CA GLU A 54 6.22 -9.65 20.21
C GLU A 54 4.83 -9.06 20.00
N ASP A 55 4.65 -7.77 20.28
CA ASP A 55 3.38 -7.07 20.13
C ASP A 55 3.09 -6.78 18.65
N LYS A 56 2.28 -7.66 18.06
CA LYS A 56 1.85 -7.57 16.65
C LYS A 56 0.81 -6.48 16.40
N ASP A 57 0.26 -5.90 17.47
CA ASP A 57 -0.75 -4.84 17.40
C ASP A 57 -0.14 -3.44 17.59
N ASP A 58 1.15 -3.35 17.96
CA ASP A 58 1.89 -2.09 18.15
C ASP A 58 2.81 -1.76 16.95
N LEU A 59 2.38 -2.13 15.73
CA LEU A 59 3.10 -1.82 14.50
C LEU A 59 2.76 -0.41 14.04
N TRP A 60 3.73 0.36 13.58
CA TRP A 60 3.50 1.73 13.13
C TRP A 60 3.32 1.81 11.62
N CYS A 61 2.21 2.39 11.17
CA CYS A 61 2.01 2.71 9.75
C CYS A 61 2.37 4.19 9.49
N ASP A 62 3.39 4.44 8.67
CA ASP A 62 3.81 5.81 8.31
C ASP A 62 2.69 6.59 7.60
N ASP A 63 1.91 5.86 6.82
CA ASP A 63 0.91 6.40 5.90
C ASP A 63 -0.42 6.71 6.61
N CYS A 64 -0.69 6.05 7.74
CA CYS A 64 -1.78 6.42 8.66
C CYS A 64 -1.31 7.36 9.76
N ALA A 65 0.00 7.43 10.03
CA ALA A 65 0.56 8.05 11.23
C ALA A 65 -0.07 7.52 12.54
N GLU A 66 -0.34 6.21 12.59
CA GLU A 66 -0.97 5.54 13.74
C GLU A 66 -0.50 4.08 13.86
N HIS A 67 -0.67 3.51 15.06
CA HIS A 67 -0.50 2.07 15.28
C HIS A 67 -1.55 1.27 14.52
N THR A 68 -1.15 0.10 14.03
CA THR A 68 -1.96 -0.70 13.13
C THR A 68 -1.71 -2.19 13.33
N ARG A 69 -2.67 -2.99 12.90
CA ARG A 69 -2.46 -4.40 12.62
C ARG A 69 -1.93 -4.60 11.21
N GLN A 70 -1.20 -5.68 10.98
CA GLN A 70 -0.89 -6.14 9.63
C GLN A 70 -1.85 -7.23 9.16
N VAL A 71 -2.13 -7.22 7.87
CA VAL A 71 -2.85 -8.28 7.14
C VAL A 71 -2.04 -8.70 5.94
N ARG A 72 -2.25 -9.93 5.46
CA ARG A 72 -1.70 -10.32 4.15
C ARG A 72 -2.38 -9.53 3.05
N GLU A 73 -1.66 -9.24 1.98
CA GLU A 73 -2.25 -8.58 0.81
C GLU A 73 -3.43 -9.38 0.27
N SER A 74 -3.28 -10.70 0.18
CA SER A 74 -4.35 -11.59 -0.26
C SER A 74 -5.63 -11.46 0.59
N GLU A 75 -5.49 -11.37 1.92
CA GLU A 75 -6.58 -11.14 2.88
C GLU A 75 -7.19 -9.74 2.72
N LEU A 76 -6.35 -8.69 2.61
CA LEU A 76 -6.83 -7.33 2.37
C LEU A 76 -7.64 -7.24 1.07
N MET A 77 -7.17 -7.90 0.01
CA MET A 77 -7.85 -7.95 -1.27
C MET A 77 -9.21 -8.65 -1.14
N SER A 78 -9.26 -9.84 -0.55
CA SER A 78 -10.49 -10.63 -0.45
C SER A 78 -11.54 -10.01 0.48
N ASP A 79 -11.10 -9.43 1.59
CA ASP A 79 -11.99 -9.06 2.69
C ASP A 79 -12.38 -7.58 2.65
N THR A 80 -11.61 -6.75 1.94
CA THR A 80 -11.80 -5.28 1.96
C THR A 80 -11.85 -4.68 0.56
N VAL A 81 -10.80 -4.83 -0.24
CA VAL A 81 -10.66 -4.05 -1.49
C VAL A 81 -11.61 -4.54 -2.58
N GLU A 82 -11.72 -5.85 -2.81
CA GLU A 82 -12.66 -6.39 -3.80
C GLU A 82 -14.13 -6.19 -3.38
N PRO A 83 -14.54 -6.45 -2.12
CA PRO A 83 -15.90 -6.13 -1.67
C PRO A 83 -16.23 -4.64 -1.78
N TRP A 84 -15.29 -3.75 -1.45
CA TRP A 84 -15.49 -2.31 -1.62
C TRP A 84 -15.74 -1.94 -3.08
N TRP A 85 -14.95 -2.48 -4.02
CA TRP A 85 -15.20 -2.22 -5.43
C TRP A 85 -16.58 -2.74 -5.86
N ASN A 86 -16.92 -3.97 -5.50
CA ASN A 86 -18.15 -4.63 -5.96
C ASN A 86 -19.42 -3.99 -5.40
N ASP A 87 -19.43 -3.71 -4.09
CA ASP A 87 -20.65 -3.36 -3.37
C ASP A 87 -20.58 -1.96 -2.71
N GLY A 88 -19.39 -1.41 -2.55
CA GLY A 88 -19.13 -0.15 -1.84
C GLY A 88 -18.92 1.09 -2.74
N THR A 89 -18.91 0.94 -4.07
CA THR A 89 -18.77 2.05 -5.02
C THR A 89 -20.08 2.37 -5.74
N THR A 90 -20.35 3.67 -5.92
CA THR A 90 -21.45 4.16 -6.75
C THR A 90 -21.06 4.25 -8.23
N GLU A 91 -22.02 4.49 -9.13
CA GLU A 91 -21.71 4.74 -10.55
C GLU A 91 -20.82 5.98 -10.73
N GLU A 92 -21.01 7.02 -9.90
CA GLU A 92 -20.20 8.24 -9.92
C GLU A 92 -18.76 7.95 -9.48
N ASP A 93 -18.57 7.18 -8.40
CA ASP A 93 -17.24 6.74 -7.98
C ASP A 93 -16.54 5.97 -9.10
N ARG A 94 -17.27 5.08 -9.78
CA ARG A 94 -16.74 4.30 -10.91
C ARG A 94 -16.39 5.19 -12.09
N GLU A 95 -17.18 6.20 -12.42
CA GLU A 95 -16.85 7.19 -13.45
C GLU A 95 -15.55 7.95 -13.09
N ILE A 96 -15.43 8.44 -11.86
CA ILE A 96 -14.25 9.18 -11.38
C ILE A 96 -13.00 8.29 -11.37
N ILE A 97 -13.10 7.08 -10.80
CA ILE A 97 -11.98 6.15 -10.66
C ILE A 97 -11.52 5.64 -12.02
N THR A 98 -12.45 5.27 -12.91
CA THR A 98 -12.12 4.67 -14.21
C THR A 98 -11.86 5.70 -15.31
N GLY A 99 -12.40 6.91 -15.18
CA GLY A 99 -12.47 7.91 -16.24
C GLY A 99 -13.44 7.56 -17.37
N LEU A 100 -14.24 6.50 -17.23
CA LEU A 100 -15.25 6.10 -18.22
C LEU A 100 -16.51 6.93 -18.04
N ASN A 101 -16.98 7.56 -19.12
CA ASN A 101 -18.22 8.33 -19.10
C ASN A 101 -19.43 7.37 -19.32
N PRO A 102 -20.39 7.29 -18.37
CA PRO A 102 -21.60 6.47 -18.50
C PRO A 102 -22.43 6.75 -19.75
N GLU A 103 -22.43 7.99 -20.26
CA GLU A 103 -23.20 8.41 -21.43
C GLU A 103 -22.65 7.85 -22.75
N ASN A 104 -21.41 7.33 -22.75
CA ASN A 104 -20.87 6.58 -23.88
C ASN A 104 -21.46 5.16 -23.99
N PHE A 105 -22.24 4.74 -22.99
CA PHE A 105 -22.85 3.42 -22.92
C PHE A 105 -24.36 3.51 -23.08
N SER A 106 -24.95 2.43 -23.59
CA SER A 106 -26.41 2.36 -23.72
C SER A 106 -27.05 2.33 -22.33
N PRO A 107 -28.07 3.17 -22.06
CA PRO A 107 -28.81 3.13 -20.79
C PRO A 107 -29.72 1.91 -20.66
N LYS A 108 -29.87 1.11 -21.72
CA LYS A 108 -30.61 -0.16 -21.69
C LYS A 108 -29.97 -1.14 -20.68
N ASP A 109 -30.82 -2.01 -20.13
CA ASP A 109 -30.43 -3.02 -19.14
C ASP A 109 -29.73 -2.41 -17.92
N ASP A 110 -30.27 -1.29 -17.43
CA ASP A 110 -29.83 -0.63 -16.20
C ASP A 110 -28.33 -0.28 -16.24
N ARG A 111 -27.84 0.26 -17.36
CA ARG A 111 -26.41 0.59 -17.56
C ARG A 111 -25.44 -0.57 -17.30
N LYS A 112 -25.87 -1.83 -17.44
CA LYS A 112 -25.00 -3.01 -17.27
C LYS A 112 -23.71 -2.94 -18.09
N ALA A 113 -23.77 -2.42 -19.32
CA ALA A 113 -22.60 -2.29 -20.18
C ALA A 113 -21.51 -1.37 -19.59
N PHE A 114 -21.90 -0.32 -18.86
CA PHE A 114 -20.97 0.55 -18.16
C PHE A 114 -20.32 -0.20 -16.99
N ARG A 115 -21.12 -0.86 -16.15
CA ARG A 115 -20.61 -1.66 -15.03
C ARG A 115 -19.64 -2.75 -15.48
N ASP A 116 -19.99 -3.50 -16.52
CA ASP A 116 -19.12 -4.53 -17.09
C ASP A 116 -17.78 -3.94 -17.57
N ALA A 117 -17.80 -2.76 -18.20
CA ALA A 117 -16.59 -2.08 -18.66
C ALA A 117 -15.71 -1.62 -17.48
N CYS A 118 -16.33 -1.07 -16.42
CA CYS A 118 -15.63 -0.72 -15.19
C CYS A 118 -15.00 -1.95 -14.52
N ASP A 119 -15.72 -3.08 -14.45
CA ASP A 119 -15.20 -4.31 -13.84
C ASP A 119 -14.08 -4.93 -14.65
N MET A 120 -14.15 -4.88 -15.99
CA MET A 120 -13.04 -5.30 -16.85
C MET A 120 -11.80 -4.42 -16.62
N TRP A 121 -11.98 -3.11 -16.51
CA TRP A 121 -10.92 -2.16 -16.22
C TRP A 121 -10.31 -2.39 -14.84
N TRP A 122 -11.13 -2.72 -13.83
CA TRP A 122 -10.68 -3.03 -12.48
C TRP A 122 -9.88 -4.34 -12.45
N ASN A 123 -10.40 -5.40 -13.08
CA ASN A 123 -9.74 -6.70 -13.12
C ASN A 123 -8.42 -6.70 -13.90
N GLY A 124 -8.20 -5.73 -14.79
CA GLY A 124 -6.92 -5.53 -15.48
C GLY A 124 -5.81 -4.92 -14.62
N ARG A 125 -6.08 -4.54 -13.36
CA ARG A 125 -5.13 -3.87 -12.47
C ARG A 125 -4.41 -4.82 -11.54
N THR A 126 -3.20 -4.42 -11.16
CA THR A 126 -2.45 -5.05 -10.07
C THR A 126 -3.08 -4.77 -8.71
N ASN A 127 -2.79 -5.62 -7.71
CA ASN A 127 -3.25 -5.41 -6.34
C ASN A 127 -2.76 -4.07 -5.77
N ASP A 128 -1.51 -3.68 -6.07
CA ASP A 128 -0.98 -2.37 -5.66
C ASP A 128 -1.80 -1.19 -6.20
N GLU A 129 -2.17 -1.23 -7.48
CA GLU A 129 -3.00 -0.18 -8.08
C GLU A 129 -4.40 -0.17 -7.47
N LYS A 130 -5.01 -1.35 -7.28
CA LYS A 130 -6.33 -1.49 -6.66
C LYS A 130 -6.35 -0.95 -5.23
N ILE A 131 -5.38 -1.34 -4.41
CA ILE A 131 -5.22 -0.86 -3.03
C ILE A 131 -5.00 0.65 -3.00
N ARG A 132 -4.19 1.19 -3.91
CA ARG A 132 -3.95 2.64 -3.99
C ARG A 132 -5.23 3.40 -4.32
N LEU A 133 -6.02 2.93 -5.29
CA LEU A 133 -7.29 3.54 -5.66
C LEU A 133 -8.30 3.47 -4.52
N TRP A 134 -8.43 2.30 -3.88
CA TRP A 134 -9.26 2.13 -2.69
C TRP A 134 -8.87 3.11 -1.58
N ARG A 135 -7.58 3.21 -1.26
CA ARG A 135 -7.08 4.15 -0.24
C ARG A 135 -7.38 5.60 -0.59
N GLN A 136 -7.22 6.00 -1.85
CA GLN A 136 -7.51 7.38 -2.27
C GLN A 136 -9.00 7.72 -2.18
N ALA A 137 -9.87 6.75 -2.49
CA ALA A 137 -11.32 6.94 -2.42
C ALA A 137 -11.89 6.87 -1.01
N THR A 138 -11.21 6.19 -0.08
CA THR A 138 -11.66 6.01 1.32
C THR A 138 -10.87 6.84 2.33
N ALA A 139 -9.89 7.63 1.88
CA ALA A 139 -9.19 8.57 2.73
C ALA A 139 -10.19 9.59 3.31
N PRO A 140 -10.16 9.85 4.62
CA PRO A 140 -10.98 10.91 5.20
C PRO A 140 -10.59 12.25 4.55
N GLU A 141 -11.58 13.07 4.19
CA GLU A 141 -11.32 14.46 3.81
C GLU A 141 -10.59 15.13 4.97
N GLU A 142 -9.40 15.67 4.74
CA GLU A 142 -8.66 16.42 5.74
C GLU A 142 -9.50 17.65 6.14
N GLU A 143 -9.96 17.71 7.40
CA GLU A 143 -10.63 18.89 7.99
C GLU A 143 -9.70 20.08 8.17
#